data_AF-A0A0L7L7B7-F1
#
_entry.id   AF-A0A0L7L7B7-F1
#
_cell.length_a   1.000
_cell.length_b   1.000
_cell.length_c   1.000
_cell.angle_alpha   90.00
_cell.angle_beta   90.00
_cell.angle_gamma   90.00
#
_symmetry.space_group_name_H-M   'P 1'
#
loop_
_entity.id
_entity.type
_entity.pdbx_description
1 polymer ?
#
loop_
_entity_poly.entity_id
_entity_poly.type
_entity_poly.pdbx_seq_one_letter_code
_entity_poly.pdbx_strand_id
1 'polypeptide(L)'
;MEEVEARALLQKEWTRYKREEYMANVAQLDRIMAAQRRALDRLYEESEDLYNEAIMPDLELIPYSITGPVATPPIKNYESPDGEYLDQTKKWDN
;
A
#
# COMPACT_ATOMS: atom_id res chain seq x y z
N MET A 1 -29.20 15.70 22.22
CA MET A 1 -27.98 16.24 22.88
C MET A 1 -27.01 15.10 23.15
N GLU A 2 -27.47 14.02 23.78
CA GLU A 2 -26.71 12.78 24.02
C GLU A 2 -26.06 12.16 22.77
N GLU A 3 -26.77 12.05 21.65
CA GLU A 3 -26.19 11.51 20.40
C GLU A 3 -25.03 12.35 19.85
N VAL A 4 -25.09 13.67 20.00
CA VAL A 4 -24.05 14.60 19.55
C VAL A 4 -22.80 14.43 20.41
N GLU A 5 -22.98 14.29 21.73
CA GLU A 5 -21.88 14.04 22.66
C GLU A 5 -21.24 12.67 22.44
N ALA A 6 -22.05 11.62 22.23
CA ALA A 6 -21.55 10.28 21.92
C ALA A 6 -20.70 10.27 20.64
N ARG A 7 -21.17 10.94 19.58
CA ARG A 7 -20.40 11.09 18.33
C ARG A 7 -19.11 11.88 18.54
N ALA A 8 -19.14 12.94 19.35
CA ALA A 8 -17.96 13.74 19.66
C ALA A 8 -16.90 12.94 20.44
N LEU A 9 -17.33 12.09 21.38
CA LEU A 9 -16.43 11.19 22.10
C LEU A 9 -15.82 10.13 21.17
N LEU A 10 -16.65 9.47 20.35
CA LEU A 10 -16.18 8.50 19.36
C LEU A 10 -15.14 9.12 18.40
N GLN A 11 -15.38 10.35 17.93
CA GLN A 11 -14.43 11.03 17.04
C GLN A 11 -13.08 11.29 17.73
N LYS A 12 -13.07 11.63 19.02
CA LYS A 12 -11.83 11.82 19.80
C LYS A 12 -11.05 10.52 19.98
N GLU A 13 -11.76 9.41 20.18
CA GLU A 13 -11.12 8.10 20.27
C GLU A 13 -10.56 7.66 18.92
N TRP A 14 -11.32 7.88 17.84
CA TRP A 14 -10.88 7.60 16.49
C TRP A 14 -9.63 8.39 16.10
N THR A 15 -9.57 9.69 16.43
CA THR A 15 -8.38 10.49 16.14
C THR A 15 -7.15 10.04 16.93
N ARG A 16 -7.33 9.63 18.20
CA ARG A 16 -6.24 9.03 18.99
C ARG A 16 -5.75 7.74 18.35
N TYR A 17 -6.66 6.84 17.98
CA TYR A 17 -6.33 5.57 17.33
C TYR A 17 -5.57 5.78 16.02
N LYS A 18 -6.08 6.64 15.12
CA LYS A 18 -5.43 6.91 13.83
C LYS A 18 -4.05 7.55 14.00
N ARG A 19 -3.86 8.36 15.04
CA ARG A 19 -2.53 8.91 15.38
C ARG A 19 -1.57 7.80 15.81
N GLU A 20 -2.00 6.88 16.69
CA GLU A 20 -1.17 5.76 17.13
C GLU A 20 -0.77 4.85 15.95
N GLU A 21 -1.73 4.50 15.09
CA GLU A 21 -1.49 3.74 13.86
C GLU A 21 -0.48 4.44 12.93
N TYR A 22 -0.64 5.75 12.72
CA TYR A 22 0.30 6.53 11.93
C TYR A 22 1.72 6.52 12.52
N MET A 23 1.86 6.75 13.82
CA MET A 23 3.16 6.74 14.48
C MET A 23 3.83 5.36 14.40
N ALA A 24 3.05 4.28 14.53
CA ALA A 24 3.56 2.93 14.36
C ALA A 24 4.03 2.67 12.91
N ASN A 25 3.27 3.10 11.91
CA ASN A 25 3.63 2.97 10.50
C ASN A 25 4.91 3.75 10.16
N VAL A 26 5.03 5.01 10.62
CA VAL A 26 6.25 5.82 10.43
C VAL A 26 7.44 5.15 11.09
N ALA A 27 7.30 4.69 12.34
CA ALA A 27 8.38 4.00 13.04
C ALA A 27 8.80 2.69 12.34
N GLN A 28 7.88 1.98 11.69
CA GLN A 28 8.19 0.79 10.90
C GLN A 28 8.95 1.15 9.63
N LEU A 29 8.52 2.18 8.89
CA LEU A 29 9.22 2.67 7.70
C LEU A 29 10.65 3.11 8.04
N ASP A 30 10.82 3.88 9.12
CA ASP A 30 12.14 4.31 9.59
C ASP A 30 13.07 3.12 9.87
N ARG A 31 12.54 2.06 10.50
CA ARG A 31 13.31 0.83 10.75
C ARG A 31 13.71 0.13 9.46
N ILE A 32 12.80 0.03 8.49
CA ILE A 32 13.07 -0.58 7.18
C ILE A 32 14.16 0.20 6.46
N MET A 33 14.04 1.53 6.39
CA MET A 33 15.03 2.40 5.75
C MET A 33 16.40 2.33 6.45
N ALA A 34 16.43 2.33 7.78
CA ALA A 34 17.68 2.19 8.55
C ALA A 34 18.32 0.81 8.38
N ALA A 35 17.53 -0.26 8.24
CA ALA A 35 18.03 -1.59 7.92
C ALA A 35 18.61 -1.66 6.51
N GLN A 36 17.90 -1.12 5.52
CA GLN A 36 18.36 -1.05 4.13
C GLN A 36 19.68 -0.29 4.03
N ARG A 37 19.78 0.89 4.66
CA ARG A 37 21.02 1.69 4.64
C ARG A 37 22.20 0.93 5.25
N ARG A 38 22.01 0.33 6.43
CA ARG A 38 23.06 -0.48 7.06
C ARG A 38 23.49 -1.66 6.20
N ALA A 39 22.55 -2.30 5.51
CA ALA A 39 22.87 -3.39 4.59
C ALA A 39 23.70 -2.90 3.40
N LEU A 40 23.37 -1.74 2.83
CA LEU A 40 24.14 -1.12 1.74
C LEU A 40 25.54 -0.68 2.19
N ASP A 41 25.66 -0.10 3.39
CA ASP A 41 26.97 0.29 3.95
C ASP A 41 27.88 -0.95 4.09
N ARG A 42 27.33 -2.08 4.57
CA ARG A 42 28.06 -3.36 4.65
C ARG A 42 28.40 -3.93 3.28
N LEU A 43 27.47 -3.85 2.33
CA LEU A 43 27.70 -4.31 0.97
C LEU A 43 28.84 -3.53 0.31
N TYR A 44 28.92 -2.22 0.54
CA TYR A 44 30.02 -1.39 0.05
C TYR A 44 31.38 -1.79 0.64
N GLU A 45 31.43 -2.08 1.94
CA GLU A 45 32.65 -2.59 2.61
C GLU A 45 33.13 -3.93 2.04
N GLU A 46 32.21 -4.77 1.56
CA GLU A 46 32.50 -6.11 1.04
C GLU A 46 32.77 -6.14 -0.47
N SER A 47 32.02 -5.36 -1.25
CA SER A 47 32.17 -5.25 -2.70
C SER A 47 31.53 -3.97 -3.26
N GLU A 48 32.36 -3.09 -3.81
CA GLU A 48 31.90 -1.86 -4.47
C GLU A 48 31.10 -2.13 -5.76
N ASP A 49 31.47 -3.16 -6.52
CA ASP A 49 30.76 -3.54 -7.75
C ASP A 49 29.30 -3.95 -7.45
N LEU A 50 29.09 -4.80 -6.44
CA LEU A 50 27.75 -5.22 -6.03
C LEU A 50 26.93 -4.07 -5.46
N TYR A 51 27.56 -3.15 -4.74
CA TYR A 51 26.89 -1.94 -4.27
C TYR A 51 26.39 -1.09 -5.44
N ASN A 52 27.24 -0.86 -6.45
CA ASN A 52 26.88 -0.06 -7.63
C ASN A 52 25.72 -0.68 -8.40
N GLU A 53 25.68 -2.00 -8.52
CA GLU A 53 24.53 -2.71 -9.13
C GLU A 53 23.26 -2.55 -8.29
N ALA A 54 23.35 -2.71 -6.97
CA ALA A 54 22.19 -2.70 -6.07
C ALA A 54 21.48 -1.33 -5.96
N ILE A 55 22.20 -0.22 -6.18
CA ILE A 55 21.60 1.13 -6.12
C ILE A 55 20.94 1.56 -7.44
N MET A 56 21.14 0.80 -8.53
CA MET A 56 20.55 1.14 -9.81
C MET A 56 19.03 0.95 -9.79
N PRO A 57 18.26 1.86 -10.41
CA PRO A 57 16.82 1.70 -10.51
C PRO A 57 16.48 0.49 -11.37
N ASP A 58 15.57 -0.36 -10.87
CA ASP A 58 14.99 -1.44 -11.65
C ASP A 58 13.95 -0.89 -12.63
N LEU A 59 14.28 -0.92 -13.92
CA LEU A 59 13.42 -0.44 -15.00
C LEU A 59 12.25 -1.40 -15.29
N GLU A 60 12.34 -2.67 -14.89
CA GLU A 60 11.27 -3.65 -15.06
C GLU A 60 10.13 -3.47 -14.05
N LEU A 61 10.37 -2.69 -12.99
CA LEU A 61 9.38 -2.42 -11.95
C LEU A 61 8.17 -1.65 -12.47
N ILE A 62 8.28 -0.94 -13.60
CA ILE A 62 7.22 -0.09 -14.15
C ILE A 62 6.74 -0.66 -15.50
N PRO A 63 5.44 -0.98 -15.69
CA PRO A 63 4.31 -0.68 -14.79
C PRO A 63 4.09 -1.73 -13.69
N TYR A 64 4.06 -1.28 -12.44
CA TYR A 64 3.68 -2.11 -11.29
C TYR A 64 2.15 -2.18 -11.17
N SER A 65 1.61 -3.40 -11.08
CA SER A 65 0.18 -3.62 -10.82
C SER A 65 -0.03 -4.62 -9.68
N ILE A 66 -0.94 -4.29 -8.76
CA ILE A 66 -1.33 -5.15 -7.65
C ILE A 66 -2.84 -5.04 -7.45
N THR A 67 -3.49 -6.17 -7.16
CA THR A 67 -4.90 -6.20 -6.78
C THR A 67 -5.02 -6.17 -5.27
N GLY A 68 -5.91 -5.32 -4.76
CA GLY A 68 -6.17 -5.21 -3.32
C GLY A 68 -6.85 -6.47 -2.76
N PRO A 69 -6.81 -6.65 -1.43
CA PRO A 69 -7.51 -7.75 -0.79
C PRO A 69 -9.02 -7.65 -1.01
N VAL A 70 -9.67 -8.79 -1.22
CA VAL A 70 -11.13 -8.92 -1.34
C VAL A 70 -11.76 -9.23 0.02
N ALA A 71 -13.00 -8.79 0.25
CA ALA A 71 -13.72 -9.07 1.49
C ALA A 71 -13.95 -10.57 1.73
N THR A 72 -14.13 -11.33 0.65
CA THR A 72 -14.24 -12.79 0.67
C THR A 72 -13.35 -13.38 -0.43
N PRO A 73 -12.55 -14.43 -0.13
CA PRO A 73 -11.76 -15.11 -1.14
C PRO A 73 -12.64 -15.71 -2.26
N PRO A 74 -12.11 -15.85 -3.49
CA PRO A 74 -12.86 -16.43 -4.60
C PRO A 74 -13.21 -17.90 -4.34
N ILE A 75 -14.41 -18.30 -4.79
CA ILE A 75 -14.85 -19.70 -4.75
C ILE A 75 -14.22 -20.44 -5.93
N LYS A 76 -13.54 -21.55 -5.64
CA LYS A 76 -12.90 -22.38 -6.68
C LYS A 76 -13.97 -22.99 -7.60
N ASN A 77 -13.76 -22.89 -8.92
CA ASN A 77 -14.64 -23.43 -9.96
C ASN A 77 -16.08 -22.86 -9.94
N TYR A 78 -16.26 -21.62 -9.48
CA TYR A 78 -17.55 -20.95 -9.59
C TYR A 78 -17.82 -20.57 -11.05
N GLU A 79 -18.87 -21.14 -11.62
CA GLU A 79 -19.41 -20.73 -12.93
C GLU A 79 -20.30 -19.52 -12.72
N SER A 80 -19.79 -18.34 -13.09
CA SER A 80 -20.61 -17.12 -13.09
C SER A 80 -21.71 -17.23 -14.14
N PRO A 81 -22.94 -16.77 -13.85
CA PRO A 81 -23.97 -16.67 -14.88
C PRO A 81 -23.51 -15.76 -16.03
N ASP A 82 -23.93 -16.10 -17.24
CA ASP A 82 -23.65 -15.32 -18.45
C ASP A 82 -24.36 -13.96 -18.39
N GLY A 83 -23.66 -12.91 -18.86
CA GLY A 83 -24.20 -11.55 -18.96
C GLY A 83 -23.37 -10.69 -19.90
N GLU A 84 -24.02 -9.67 -20.49
CA GLU A 84 -23.36 -8.70 -21.37
C GLU A 84 -22.89 -7.47 -20.58
N TYR A 85 -21.63 -7.08 -20.75
CA TYR A 85 -21.10 -5.80 -20.28
C TYR A 85 -21.16 -4.77 -21.41
N LEU A 86 -22.09 -3.81 -21.32
CA LEU A 86 -22.19 -2.70 -22.25
C LEU A 86 -21.50 -1.45 -21.67
N ASP A 87 -20.43 -0.99 -22.32
CA ASP A 87 -19.78 0.26 -21.95
C ASP A 87 -20.67 1.46 -22.33
N GLN A 88 -21.15 2.19 -21.33
CA GLN A 88 -21.97 3.39 -21.49
C GLN A 88 -21.18 4.68 -21.31
N THR A 89 -19.84 4.61 -21.34
CA THR A 89 -18.98 5.79 -21.21
C THR A 89 -19.24 6.77 -22.36
N LYS A 90 -19.64 8.00 -22.02
CA LYS A 90 -19.91 9.05 -23.01
C LYS A 90 -18.61 9.39 -23.75
N LYS A 91 -18.65 9.27 -25.07
CA LYS A 91 -17.60 9.81 -25.94
C LYS A 91 -17.89 11.29 -26.18
N TRP A 92 -16.87 12.11 -26.01
CA TRP A 92 -16.92 13.53 -26.31
C TRP A 92 -15.98 13.76 -27.49
N ASP A 93 -16.54 14.21 -28.62
CA ASP A 93 -15.76 14.64 -29.78
C ASP A 93 -15.35 16.11 -29.60
N ASN A 94 -14.18 16.50 -30.13
CA ASN A 94 -13.66 17.87 -30.12
C ASN A 94 -14.22 18.71 -31.28
#